data_AF-H6PTL5-F1
#
_entry.id   AF-H6PTL5-F1
#
_cell.length_a   1.000
_cell.length_b   1.000
_cell.length_c   1.000
_cell.angle_alpha   90.00
_cell.angle_beta   90.00
_cell.angle_gamma   90.00
#
_symmetry.space_group_name_H-M   'P 1'
#
loop_
_entity.id
_entity.type
_entity.pdbx_description
1 polymer ?
#
loop_
_entity_poly.entity_id
_entity_poly.type
_entity_poly.pdbx_seq_one_letter_code
_entity_poly.pdbx_strand_id
1 'polypeptide(L)' 'MLISRFLDPKNNYAFLKIFGTEKNKDILIHFLNNILGYTGKEVITEVTFLKKI' A
#
# COMPACT_ATOMS: atom_id res chain seq x y z
N MET A 1 -18.91 -12.18 12.09
CA MET A 1 -17.64 -11.47 12.38
C MET A 1 -17.60 -10.15 11.61
N LEU A 2 -17.73 -9.00 12.28
CA LEU A 2 -17.84 -7.67 11.64
C LEU A 2 -16.50 -7.09 11.16
N ILE A 3 -15.37 -7.60 11.66
CA ILE A 3 -14.02 -7.06 11.41
C ILE A 3 -13.61 -7.20 9.93
N SER A 4 -14.00 -8.29 9.26
CA SER A 4 -13.64 -8.55 7.86
C SER A 4 -14.22 -7.53 6.87
N ARG A 5 -15.27 -6.79 7.25
CA ARG A 5 -15.96 -5.85 6.35
C ARG A 5 -15.34 -4.45 6.38
N PHE A 6 -14.66 -4.10 7.47
CA PHE A 6 -14.01 -2.79 7.65
C PHE A 6 -12.57 -2.76 7.14
N LEU A 7 -11.93 -3.92 7.03
CA LEU A 7 -10.57 -4.09 6.51
C LEU A 7 -10.55 -4.79 5.13
N ASP A 8 -11.69 -4.91 4.46
CA ASP A 8 -11.74 -5.44 3.10
C ASP A 8 -10.98 -4.48 2.17
N PRO A 9 -9.82 -4.86 1.60
CA PRO A 9 -9.04 -3.99 0.72
C PRO A 9 -9.79 -3.63 -0.58
N LYS A 10 -10.91 -4.31 -0.90
CA LYS A 10 -11.82 -3.89 -1.97
C LYS A 10 -12.57 -2.60 -1.66
N ASN A 11 -12.65 -2.21 -0.38
CA ASN A 11 -13.15 -0.91 0.02
C ASN A 11 -12.04 0.14 -0.13
N ASN A 12 -12.28 1.16 -0.95
CA ASN A 12 -11.34 2.27 -1.17
C ASN A 12 -10.88 2.93 0.14
N TYR A 13 -11.76 3.03 1.15
CA TYR A 13 -11.39 3.59 2.46
C TYR A 13 -10.39 2.69 3.21
N ALA A 14 -10.61 1.38 3.19
CA ALA A 14 -9.70 0.43 3.81
C ALA A 14 -8.36 0.37 3.05
N PHE A 15 -8.41 0.41 1.71
CA PHE A 15 -7.22 0.50 0.87
C PHE A 15 -6.38 1.74 1.23
N LEU A 16 -6.98 2.94 1.28
CA LEU A 16 -6.28 4.15 1.67
C LEU A 16 -5.79 4.12 3.12
N LYS A 17 -6.49 3.43 4.04
CA LYS A 17 -6.05 3.31 5.42
C LYS A 17 -4.86 2.34 5.57
N ILE A 18 -4.83 1.28 4.76
CA ILE A 18 -3.75 0.29 4.73
C ILE A 18 -2.54 0.84 3.98
N PHE A 19 -2.73 1.49 2.83
CA PHE A 19 -1.65 1.89 1.93
C PHE A 19 -1.41 3.40 1.82
N GLY A 20 -2.38 4.24 2.19
CA GLY A 20 -2.35 5.69 1.99
C GLY A 20 -1.83 6.51 3.16
N THR A 21 -1.11 5.90 4.11
CA THR A 21 -0.47 6.62 5.23
C THR A 21 1.02 6.35 5.24
N GLU A 22 1.82 7.35 5.62
CA GLU A 22 3.28 7.22 5.69
C GLU A 22 3.72 6.12 6.67
N LYS A 23 2.93 5.89 7.72
CA LYS A 23 3.18 4.82 8.70
C LYS A 23 3.18 3.42 8.06
N ASN A 24 2.43 3.23 6.98
CA ASN A 24 2.31 1.94 6.30
C ASN A 24 3.06 1.93 4.95
N LYS A 25 3.98 2.87 4.74
CA LYS A 25 4.78 3.02 3.53
C LYS A 25 5.53 1.73 3.15
N ASP A 26 6.06 1.01 4.13
CA ASP A 26 6.76 -0.27 3.90
C ASP A 26 5.84 -1.34 3.32
N ILE A 27 4.59 -1.42 3.80
CA ILE A 27 3.59 -2.37 3.32
C ILE A 27 3.25 -2.06 1.84
N LEU A 28 3.10 -0.77 1.52
CA LEU A 28 2.87 -0.33 0.13
C LEU A 28 4.06 -0.68 -0.77
N ILE A 29 5.29 -0.43 -0.31
CA ILE A 29 6.52 -0.75 -1.06
C ILE A 29 6.60 -2.25 -1.34
N HIS A 30 6.42 -3.10 -0.32
CA HIS A 30 6.44 -4.55 -0.49
C HIS A 30 5.34 -5.02 -1.44
N PHE A 31 4.13 -4.49 -1.31
CA PHE A 31 3.01 -4.80 -2.19
C PHE A 31 3.32 -4.47 -3.66
N LEU A 32 3.83 -3.27 -3.92
CA LEU A 32 4.21 -2.84 -5.27
C LEU A 32 5.33 -3.69 -5.84
N ASN A 33 6.38 -3.97 -5.07
CA ASN A 33 7.48 -4.84 -5.51
C ASN A 33 6.98 -6.25 -5.87
N ASN A 34 6.06 -6.82 -5.09
CA ASN A 34 5.48 -8.13 -5.39
C ASN A 34 4.61 -8.13 -6.65
N ILE A 35 3.74 -7.11 -6.83
CA ILE A 35 2.85 -7.04 -7.99
C ILE A 35 3.61 -6.73 -9.27
N LEU A 36 4.60 -5.85 -9.20
CA LEU A 36 5.40 -5.43 -10.35
C LEU A 36 6.54 -6.43 -10.66
N GLY A 37 6.77 -7.41 -9.79
CA GLY A 37 7.83 -8.40 -9.97
C GLY A 37 9.24 -7.83 -9.82
N TYR A 38 9.38 -6.69 -9.14
CA TYR A 38 10.68 -6.07 -8.92
C TYR A 38 11.49 -6.86 -7.90
N THR A 39 12.68 -7.26 -8.30
CA THR A 39 13.60 -8.07 -7.48
C THR A 39 15.03 -7.55 -7.60
N GLY A 40 15.89 -7.96 -6.67
CA GLY A 40 17.30 -7.58 -6.69
C GLY A 40 17.51 -6.06 -6.61
N LYS A 41 18.12 -5.48 -7.65
CA LYS A 41 18.49 -4.05 -7.69
C LYS A 41 17.34 -3.12 -8.10
N GLU A 42 16.23 -3.68 -8.59
CA GLU A 42 15.09 -2.92 -9.13
C GLU A 42 13.98 -2.72 -8.08
N VAL A 43 14.20 -3.18 -6.85
CA VAL A 43 13.22 -3.02 -5.77
C VAL A 43 13.00 -1.54 -5.47
N ILE A 44 11.73 -1.16 -5.38
CA ILE A 44 11.32 0.13 -4.82
C ILE A 44 11.79 0.16 -3.38
N THR A 45 12.56 1.17 -3.02
CA THR A 45 13.01 1.43 -1.64
C THR A 45 12.26 2.60 -1.01
N GLU A 46 11.65 3.45 -1.83
CA GLU A 46 10.97 4.65 -1.37
C GLU A 46 9.78 5.01 -2.25
N VAL A 47 8.71 5.48 -1.61
CA VAL A 47 7.53 6.06 -2.26
C VAL A 47 7.16 7.38 -1.59
N THR A 48 6.73 8.36 -2.39
CA THR A 48 6.30 9.67 -1.89
C THR A 48 4.84 9.89 -2.25
N PHE A 49 4.02 10.20 -1.25
CA PHE A 49 2.60 10.51 -1.47
C PHE A 49 2.47 11.92 -2.03
N LEU A 50 2.17 12.03 -3.32
CA LEU A 50 1.86 13.32 -3.93
C LEU A 50 0.46 13.74 -3.50
N LYS A 51 0.38 14.86 -2.78
CA LYS A 51 -0.89 15.48 -2.44
C LYS A 51 -1.48 16.06 -3.71
N LYS A 52 -2.66 15.59 -4.12
CA LYS A 52 -3.41 16.20 -5.24
C LYS A 52 -3.94 17.55 -4.74
N ILE A 53 -3.46 18.63 -5.35
CA ILE A 53 -4.02 19.98 -5.22
C ILE A 53 -5.38 20.00 -5.90
#